data_AF-C1ITR3-F1
#
_entry.id   AF-C1ITR3-F1
#
_cell.length_a   1.000
_cell.length_b   1.000
_cell.length_c   1.000
_cell.angle_alpha   90.00
_cell.angle_beta   90.00
_cell.angle_gamma   90.00
#
_symmetry.space_group_name_H-M   'P 1'
#
loop_
_entity.id
_entity.type
_entity.pdbx_description
1 polymer ?
#
loop_
_entity_poly.entity_id
_entity_poly.type
_entity_poly.pdbx_seq_one_letter_code
_entity_poly.pdbx_strand_id
1 'polypeptide(L)'
;VNMPTGLGCESVPLFVWSVLMTAILLLLSLPVLAGAITMLLTDRNFNTSFFYPAGGGDPVLFWIFVYPEIYILILPGFGIISHIISGGGGQEGVFGMIYAMVGIVVMGFVVSAHHMFSVGMDVDTRAYFTAATMIAVPTVISIFSWLATLYGTVFGVSASLLWAMVLFTLGDITGVV
;
A
#
# COMPACT_ATOMS: atom_id res chain seq x y z
N VAL A 1 10.71 13.34 -10.27
CA VAL A 1 12.06 13.22 -9.68
C VAL A 1 13.03 13.86 -10.66
N ASN A 2 13.65 14.99 -10.31
CA ASN A 2 14.78 15.50 -11.11
C ASN A 2 15.97 14.59 -10.84
N MET A 3 16.15 13.56 -11.68
CA MET A 3 17.34 12.72 -11.59
C MET A 3 18.56 13.52 -12.07
N PRO A 4 19.75 13.34 -11.46
CA PRO A 4 21.00 13.78 -12.05
C PRO A 4 21.06 13.33 -13.52
N THR A 5 21.42 14.25 -14.41
CA THR A 5 21.45 13.98 -15.86
C THR A 5 22.30 12.74 -16.16
N GLY A 6 21.66 11.70 -16.72
CA GLY A 6 22.35 10.47 -17.16
C GLY A 6 22.05 9.20 -16.35
N LEU A 7 21.28 9.27 -15.26
CA LEU A 7 20.82 8.08 -14.52
C LEU A 7 19.49 7.56 -15.09
N GLY A 8 19.43 6.27 -15.44
CA GLY A 8 18.19 5.59 -15.83
C GLY A 8 17.31 5.25 -14.62
N CYS A 9 16.02 5.00 -14.84
CA CYS A 9 15.06 4.69 -13.75
C CYS A 9 15.45 3.47 -12.91
N GLU A 10 16.12 2.50 -13.53
CA GLU A 10 16.65 1.27 -12.94
C GLU A 10 17.85 1.51 -12.01
N SER A 11 18.55 2.63 -12.18
CA SER A 11 19.71 3.00 -11.34
C SER A 11 19.30 3.68 -10.03
N VAL A 12 18.03 4.05 -9.89
CA VAL A 12 17.48 4.63 -8.66
C VAL A 12 17.19 3.49 -7.67
N PRO A 13 17.69 3.57 -6.41
CA PRO A 13 17.43 2.54 -5.42
C PRO A 13 15.92 2.34 -5.18
N LEU A 14 15.49 1.09 -5.03
CA LEU A 14 14.08 0.74 -4.79
C LEU A 14 13.51 1.40 -3.51
N PHE A 15 14.35 1.74 -2.53
CA PHE A 15 13.94 2.55 -1.39
C PHE A 15 13.49 3.96 -1.78
N VAL A 16 14.16 4.61 -2.73
CA VAL A 16 13.75 5.94 -3.21
C VAL A 16 12.44 5.83 -3.99
N TRP A 17 12.28 4.78 -4.80
CA TRP A 17 11.02 4.48 -5.46
C TRP A 17 9.88 4.26 -4.45
N SER A 18 10.11 3.52 -3.38
CA SER A 18 9.07 3.27 -2.39
C SER A 18 8.67 4.53 -1.62
N VAL A 19 9.63 5.41 -1.28
CA VAL A 19 9.34 6.72 -0.69
C VAL A 19 8.55 7.61 -1.67
N LEU A 20 8.89 7.61 -2.96
CA LEU A 20 8.13 8.34 -3.98
C LEU A 20 6.68 7.84 -4.06
N MET A 21 6.47 6.53 -4.11
CA MET A 21 5.13 5.94 -4.16
C MET A 21 4.32 6.24 -2.90
N THR A 22 4.98 6.23 -1.73
CA THR A 22 4.38 6.63 -0.45
C THR A 22 3.97 8.10 -0.45
N ALA A 23 4.82 8.98 -1.00
CA ALA A 23 4.49 10.40 -1.13
C ALA A 23 3.30 10.64 -2.07
N ILE A 24 3.18 9.88 -3.16
CA ILE A 24 2.02 9.92 -4.06
C ILE A 24 0.76 9.48 -3.32
N LEU A 25 0.81 8.36 -2.58
CA LEU A 25 -0.33 7.90 -1.78
C LEU A 25 -0.78 8.97 -0.78
N LEU A 26 0.15 9.54 -0.01
CA LEU A 26 -0.13 10.60 0.96
C LEU A 26 -0.76 11.83 0.30
N LEU A 27 -0.21 12.28 -0.83
CA LEU A 27 -0.72 13.43 -1.55
C LEU A 27 -2.19 13.23 -1.99
N LEU A 28 -2.53 12.03 -2.43
CA LEU A 28 -3.87 11.70 -2.91
C LEU A 28 -4.84 11.34 -1.77
N SER A 29 -4.37 10.77 -0.66
CA SER A 29 -5.22 10.28 0.44
C SER A 29 -5.52 11.34 1.51
N LEU A 30 -4.55 12.18 1.87
CA LEU A 30 -4.71 13.16 2.94
C LEU A 30 -5.80 14.21 2.67
N PRO A 31 -6.01 14.72 1.44
CA PRO A 31 -7.12 15.64 1.17
C PRO A 31 -8.49 15.01 1.44
N VAL A 32 -8.63 13.72 1.14
CA VAL A 32 -9.88 12.98 1.33
C VAL A 32 -10.16 12.78 2.83
N LEU A 33 -9.15 12.36 3.59
CA LEU A 33 -9.24 12.24 5.05
C LEU A 33 -9.54 13.61 5.72
N ALA A 34 -8.85 14.66 5.30
CA ALA A 34 -9.08 16.02 5.81
C ALA A 34 -10.53 16.48 5.54
N GLY A 35 -11.09 16.13 4.39
CA GLY A 35 -12.50 16.35 4.07
C GLY A 35 -13.45 15.68 5.06
N ALA A 36 -13.27 14.38 5.32
CA ALA A 36 -14.10 13.66 6.29
C ALA A 36 -14.01 14.21 7.72
N ILE A 37 -12.80 14.52 8.20
CA ILE A 37 -12.61 15.11 9.52
C ILE A 37 -13.29 16.48 9.57
N THR A 38 -13.18 17.29 8.51
CA THR A 38 -13.84 18.60 8.44
C THR A 38 -15.36 18.45 8.50
N MET A 39 -15.96 17.54 7.72
CA MET A 39 -17.40 17.27 7.77
C MET A 39 -17.86 16.79 9.16
N LEU A 40 -17.06 15.94 9.81
CA LEU A 40 -17.36 15.47 11.16
C LEU A 40 -17.29 16.61 12.17
N LEU A 41 -16.29 17.48 12.05
CA LEU A 41 -16.16 18.66 12.90
C LEU A 41 -17.30 19.64 12.66
N THR A 42 -17.79 19.80 11.43
CA THR A 42 -18.94 20.67 11.16
C THR A 42 -20.25 20.09 11.70
N ASP A 43 -20.43 18.77 11.65
CA ASP A 43 -21.60 18.12 12.26
C ASP A 43 -21.62 18.34 13.77
N ARG A 44 -20.44 18.31 14.40
CA ARG A 44 -20.31 18.50 15.85
C ARG A 44 -20.42 19.95 16.31
N ASN A 45 -19.99 20.92 15.50
CA ASN A 45 -19.78 22.30 15.97
C ASN A 45 -20.61 23.36 15.23
N PHE A 46 -21.14 23.06 14.06
CA PHE A 46 -21.79 24.03 13.17
C PHE A 46 -23.19 23.59 12.71
N ASN A 47 -23.81 22.61 13.39
CA ASN A 47 -25.13 22.08 13.09
C ASN A 47 -25.31 21.59 11.63
N THR A 48 -24.23 21.11 10.99
CA THR A 48 -24.38 20.34 9.75
C THR A 48 -24.83 18.92 10.06
N SER A 49 -25.22 18.17 9.02
CA SER A 49 -25.74 16.80 9.17
C SER A 49 -25.24 15.85 8.08
N PHE A 50 -23.95 15.87 7.77
CA PHE A 50 -23.34 14.98 6.78
C PHE A 50 -23.44 13.49 7.16
N PHE A 51 -23.19 13.16 8.44
CA PHE A 51 -23.18 11.79 8.95
C PHE A 51 -24.36 11.50 9.89
N TYR A 52 -25.19 12.49 10.22
CA TYR A 52 -26.28 12.35 11.18
C TYR A 52 -27.60 11.91 10.53
N PRO A 53 -28.11 10.67 10.78
CA PRO A 53 -29.28 10.13 10.07
C PRO A 53 -30.56 10.94 10.24
N ALA A 54 -30.83 11.46 11.44
CA ALA A 54 -32.04 12.25 11.67
C ALA A 54 -32.02 13.62 10.97
N GLY A 55 -30.84 14.07 10.52
CA GLY A 55 -30.67 15.24 9.65
C GLY A 55 -30.49 14.89 8.17
N GLY A 56 -30.76 13.63 7.78
CA GLY A 56 -30.63 13.15 6.40
C GLY A 56 -29.22 12.71 5.96
N GLY A 57 -28.25 12.72 6.87
CA GLY A 57 -26.89 12.25 6.61
C GLY A 57 -26.76 10.72 6.66
N ASP A 58 -25.62 10.21 6.20
CA ASP A 58 -25.32 8.77 6.20
C ASP A 58 -23.97 8.50 6.88
N PRO A 59 -23.94 7.78 8.02
CA PRO A 59 -22.71 7.38 8.70
C PRO A 59 -21.74 6.57 7.84
N VAL A 60 -22.23 5.85 6.82
CA VAL A 60 -21.39 5.04 5.92
C VAL A 60 -20.47 5.91 5.07
N LEU A 61 -20.88 7.16 4.77
CA LEU A 61 -20.06 8.10 4.00
C LEU A 61 -18.67 8.29 4.63
N PHE A 62 -18.55 8.27 5.96
CA PHE A 62 -17.27 8.43 6.65
C PHE A 62 -16.24 7.40 6.18
N TRP A 63 -16.67 6.15 5.99
CA TRP A 63 -15.79 5.04 5.61
C TRP A 63 -15.32 5.11 4.15
N ILE A 64 -16.02 5.83 3.27
CA ILE A 64 -15.56 6.11 1.90
C ILE A 64 -14.32 7.02 1.91
N PHE A 65 -14.15 7.85 2.95
CA PHE A 65 -13.02 8.75 3.08
C PHE A 65 -11.81 8.13 3.79
N VAL A 66 -11.93 6.90 4.30
CA VAL A 66 -10.82 6.18 4.95
C VAL A 66 -10.01 5.48 3.87
N TYR A 67 -8.87 6.08 3.55
CA TYR A 67 -7.99 5.75 2.41
C TYR A 67 -6.63 5.20 2.90
N PRO A 68 -5.71 4.77 2.00
CA PRO A 68 -4.87 3.59 2.14
C PRO A 68 -3.71 3.74 3.15
N GLU A 69 -4.04 3.84 4.44
CA GLU A 69 -3.04 4.02 5.51
C GLU A 69 -2.08 2.82 5.59
N ILE A 70 -2.59 1.61 5.39
CA ILE A 70 -1.77 0.39 5.44
C ILE A 70 -0.68 0.40 4.35
N TYR A 71 -0.99 0.91 3.16
CA TYR A 71 -0.04 0.92 2.04
C TYR A 71 1.03 1.99 2.19
N ILE A 72 0.72 3.09 2.89
CA ILE A 72 1.69 4.12 3.29
C ILE A 72 2.76 3.52 4.21
N LEU A 73 2.37 2.62 5.11
CA LEU A 73 3.31 1.96 6.03
C LEU A 73 4.12 0.84 5.36
N ILE A 74 3.52 0.08 4.44
CA ILE A 74 4.16 -1.10 3.87
C ILE A 74 5.19 -0.78 2.78
N LEU A 75 4.96 0.25 1.94
CA LEU A 75 5.85 0.57 0.82
C LEU A 75 7.27 0.93 1.28
N PRO A 76 7.50 1.78 2.31
CA PRO A 76 8.83 2.01 2.85
C PRO A 76 9.49 0.71 3.33
N GLY A 77 8.70 -0.19 3.93
CA GLY A 77 9.14 -1.54 4.31
C GLY A 77 9.68 -2.34 3.12
N PHE A 78 8.97 -2.37 1.99
CA PHE A 78 9.44 -3.02 0.75
C PHE A 78 10.77 -2.42 0.28
N GLY A 79 10.90 -1.10 0.35
CA GLY A 79 12.14 -0.41 0.00
C GLY A 79 13.32 -0.81 0.89
N ILE A 80 13.09 -0.92 2.21
CA ILE A 80 14.10 -1.34 3.18
C ILE A 80 14.50 -2.80 2.96
N ILE A 81 13.53 -3.70 2.77
CA ILE A 81 13.79 -5.13 2.48
C ILE A 81 14.63 -5.26 1.21
N SER A 82 14.26 -4.55 0.14
CA SER A 82 15.01 -4.52 -1.12
C SER A 82 16.45 -4.05 -0.92
N HIS A 83 16.65 -3.03 -0.08
CA HIS A 83 17.98 -2.53 0.25
C HIS A 83 18.83 -3.54 1.04
N ILE A 84 18.21 -4.24 2.01
CA ILE A 84 18.88 -5.29 2.79
C ILE A 84 19.27 -6.48 1.89
N ILE A 85 18.36 -6.91 1.02
CA ILE A 85 18.54 -8.11 0.17
C ILE A 85 19.54 -7.87 -0.95
N SER A 86 19.51 -6.70 -1.59
CA SER A 86 20.47 -6.37 -2.65
C SER A 86 21.89 -6.15 -2.13
N GLY A 87 22.08 -5.88 -0.83
CA GLY A 87 23.40 -5.61 -0.25
C GLY A 87 24.16 -4.46 -0.94
N GLY A 88 23.46 -3.59 -1.67
CA GLY A 88 24.04 -2.54 -2.51
C GLY A 88 24.54 -3.01 -3.89
N GLY A 89 24.50 -4.31 -4.21
CA GLY A 89 24.97 -4.91 -5.46
C GLY A 89 23.97 -4.90 -6.62
N GLY A 90 22.81 -4.26 -6.43
CA GLY A 90 21.70 -4.28 -7.39
C GLY A 90 20.66 -5.36 -7.04
N GLN A 91 19.47 -5.21 -7.60
CA GLN A 91 18.35 -6.10 -7.36
C GLN A 91 17.90 -6.72 -8.68
N GLU A 92 17.67 -8.03 -8.70
CA GLU A 92 17.06 -8.66 -9.86
C GLU A 92 15.59 -8.23 -9.97
N GLY A 93 15.14 -7.94 -11.20
CA GLY A 93 13.74 -7.58 -11.46
C GLY A 93 13.33 -6.17 -11.03
N VAL A 94 14.24 -5.18 -11.01
CA VAL A 94 13.95 -3.78 -10.61
C VAL A 94 12.67 -3.22 -11.23
N PHE A 95 12.48 -3.38 -12.55
CA PHE A 95 11.27 -2.90 -13.23
C PHE A 95 10.01 -3.61 -12.73
N GLY A 96 10.07 -4.92 -12.50
CA GLY A 96 8.96 -5.68 -11.92
C GLY A 96 8.57 -5.16 -10.55
N MET A 97 9.55 -4.82 -9.71
CA MET A 97 9.31 -4.23 -8.39
C MET A 97 8.75 -2.81 -8.46
N ILE A 98 9.22 -1.97 -9.38
CA ILE A 98 8.64 -0.64 -9.60
C ILE A 98 7.18 -0.77 -10.03
N TYR A 99 6.87 -1.64 -10.99
CA TYR A 99 5.49 -1.87 -11.43
C TYR A 99 4.62 -2.48 -10.33
N ALA A 100 5.17 -3.36 -9.49
CA ALA A 100 4.50 -3.85 -8.30
C ALA A 100 4.15 -2.71 -7.34
N MET A 101 5.11 -1.84 -7.01
CA MET A 101 4.85 -0.69 -6.14
C MET A 101 3.78 0.26 -6.72
N VAL A 102 3.80 0.51 -8.04
CA VAL A 102 2.74 1.27 -8.72
C VAL A 102 1.40 0.55 -8.62
N GLY A 103 1.37 -0.77 -8.83
CA GLY A 103 0.18 -1.59 -8.68
C GLY A 103 -0.40 -1.51 -7.27
N ILE A 104 0.43 -1.53 -6.23
CA ILE A 104 0.01 -1.35 -4.83
C ILE A 104 -0.65 0.02 -4.64
N VAL A 105 -0.04 1.09 -5.17
CA VAL A 105 -0.62 2.44 -5.08
C VAL A 105 -2.02 2.47 -5.69
N VAL A 106 -2.17 1.96 -6.92
CA VAL A 106 -3.46 1.94 -7.63
C VAL A 106 -4.48 1.08 -6.89
N MET A 107 -4.11 -0.15 -6.53
CA MET A 107 -5.00 -1.08 -5.82
C MET A 107 -5.43 -0.53 -4.47
N GLY A 108 -4.58 0.20 -3.77
CA GLY A 108 -4.90 0.83 -2.49
C GLY A 108 -6.07 1.81 -2.57
N PHE A 109 -6.33 2.43 -3.74
CA PHE A 109 -7.51 3.27 -3.92
C PHE A 109 -8.77 2.50 -4.35
N VAL A 110 -8.60 1.28 -4.87
CA VAL A 110 -9.69 0.46 -5.41
C VAL A 110 -10.27 -0.47 -4.35
N VAL A 111 -9.48 -0.97 -3.41
CA VAL A 111 -9.96 -2.02 -2.49
C VAL A 111 -10.56 -1.49 -1.19
N SER A 112 -10.55 -0.18 -0.92
CA SER A 112 -10.85 0.41 0.40
C SER A 112 -12.14 -0.06 1.07
N ALA A 113 -13.15 -0.42 0.28
CA ALA A 113 -14.46 -0.85 0.75
C ALA A 113 -14.47 -2.21 1.47
N HIS A 114 -13.37 -2.97 1.46
CA HIS A 114 -13.29 -4.24 2.21
C HIS A 114 -13.46 -4.07 3.72
N HIS A 115 -13.18 -2.88 4.28
CA HIS A 115 -13.46 -2.58 5.69
C HIS A 115 -14.96 -2.45 6.00
N MET A 116 -15.82 -2.37 4.98
CA MET A 116 -17.25 -2.12 5.12
C MET A 116 -18.12 -3.36 4.88
N PHE A 117 -17.58 -4.58 4.84
CA PHE A 117 -18.36 -5.77 4.47
C PHE A 117 -19.58 -6.09 5.35
N SER A 118 -19.61 -5.58 6.58
CA SER A 118 -20.72 -5.75 7.53
C SER A 118 -21.77 -4.64 7.49
N VAL A 119 -21.60 -3.59 6.68
CA VAL A 119 -22.53 -2.43 6.66
C VAL A 119 -23.80 -2.65 5.83
N GLY A 120 -24.00 -3.84 5.27
CA GLY A 120 -25.17 -4.17 4.44
C GLY A 120 -24.99 -3.92 2.95
N MET A 121 -23.73 -3.94 2.46
CA MET A 121 -23.40 -3.89 1.04
C MET A 121 -24.02 -5.06 0.26
N ASP A 122 -24.45 -4.81 -0.98
CA ASP A 122 -25.02 -5.83 -1.85
C ASP A 122 -23.99 -6.95 -2.18
N VAL A 123 -24.51 -8.11 -2.59
CA VAL A 123 -23.70 -9.32 -2.78
C VAL A 123 -22.67 -9.13 -3.89
N ASP A 124 -23.03 -8.43 -4.97
CA ASP A 124 -22.18 -8.25 -6.15
C ASP A 124 -21.02 -7.30 -5.84
N THR A 125 -21.30 -6.20 -5.16
CA THR A 125 -20.30 -5.23 -4.71
C THR A 125 -19.32 -5.87 -3.71
N ARG A 126 -19.82 -6.67 -2.75
CA ARG A 126 -18.94 -7.43 -1.84
C ARG A 126 -18.10 -8.44 -2.60
N ALA A 127 -18.67 -9.18 -3.55
CA ALA A 127 -17.93 -10.14 -4.37
C ALA A 127 -16.82 -9.46 -5.19
N TYR A 128 -17.08 -8.27 -5.75
CA TYR A 128 -16.09 -7.46 -6.44
C TYR A 128 -14.91 -7.09 -5.53
N PHE A 129 -15.18 -6.50 -4.35
CA PHE A 129 -14.10 -6.08 -3.44
C PHE A 129 -13.35 -7.25 -2.82
N THR A 130 -14.02 -8.39 -2.56
CA THR A 130 -13.34 -9.63 -2.19
C THR A 130 -12.39 -10.08 -3.30
N ALA A 131 -12.86 -10.14 -4.55
CA ALA A 131 -12.02 -10.53 -5.68
C ALA A 131 -10.84 -9.55 -5.87
N ALA A 132 -11.09 -8.24 -5.80
CA ALA A 132 -10.06 -7.21 -5.95
C ALA A 132 -9.00 -7.27 -4.84
N THR A 133 -9.39 -7.55 -3.59
CA THR A 133 -8.44 -7.67 -2.46
C THR A 133 -7.59 -8.93 -2.55
N MET A 134 -8.14 -10.02 -3.10
CA MET A 134 -7.42 -11.28 -3.30
C MET A 134 -6.39 -11.23 -4.45
N ILE A 135 -6.38 -10.17 -5.26
CA ILE A 135 -5.35 -9.97 -6.29
C ILE A 135 -4.06 -9.47 -5.61
N ALA A 136 -3.32 -10.39 -5.00
CA ALA A 136 -2.01 -10.17 -4.38
C ALA A 136 -0.85 -10.09 -5.39
N VAL A 137 -1.15 -9.88 -6.68
CA VAL A 137 -0.16 -9.90 -7.78
C VAL A 137 1.04 -8.99 -7.52
N PRO A 138 0.86 -7.73 -7.06
CA PRO A 138 2.00 -6.84 -6.80
C PRO A 138 2.93 -7.36 -5.69
N THR A 139 2.34 -7.91 -4.63
CA THR A 139 3.07 -8.46 -3.48
C THR A 139 3.86 -9.70 -3.89
N VAL A 140 3.22 -10.61 -4.64
CA VAL A 140 3.85 -11.82 -5.17
C VAL A 140 5.04 -11.51 -6.07
N ILE A 141 4.92 -10.51 -6.96
CA ILE A 141 6.05 -10.06 -7.81
C ILE A 141 7.24 -9.61 -6.95
N SER A 142 6.97 -8.88 -5.86
CA SER A 142 8.03 -8.39 -4.95
C SER A 142 8.76 -9.55 -4.25
N ILE A 143 8.01 -10.57 -3.78
CA ILE A 143 8.58 -11.78 -3.16
C ILE A 143 9.49 -12.51 -4.13
N PHE A 144 8.99 -12.82 -5.33
CA PHE A 144 9.78 -13.55 -6.32
C PHE A 144 11.01 -12.76 -6.76
N SER A 145 10.92 -11.43 -6.84
CA SER A 145 12.09 -10.58 -7.14
C SER A 145 13.16 -10.66 -6.03
N TRP A 146 12.75 -10.67 -4.76
CA TRP A 146 13.67 -10.87 -3.63
C TRP A 146 14.29 -12.26 -3.63
N LEU A 147 13.49 -13.31 -3.82
CA LEU A 147 13.98 -14.69 -3.90
C LEU A 147 14.94 -14.89 -5.08
N ALA A 148 14.64 -14.29 -6.23
CA ALA A 148 15.53 -14.31 -7.40
C ALA A 148 16.86 -13.62 -7.09
N THR A 149 16.83 -12.47 -6.41
CA THR A 149 18.05 -11.76 -5.98
C THR A 149 18.86 -12.61 -5.00
N LEU A 150 18.20 -13.40 -4.14
CA LEU A 150 18.85 -14.32 -3.21
C LEU A 150 19.33 -15.64 -3.87
N TYR A 151 18.83 -15.99 -5.05
CA TYR A 151 19.15 -17.27 -5.65
C TYR A 151 20.57 -17.28 -6.23
N GLY A 152 21.38 -18.28 -5.86
CA GLY A 152 22.71 -18.48 -6.42
C GLY A 152 23.79 -17.51 -5.90
N THR A 153 23.46 -16.68 -4.91
CA THR A 153 24.35 -15.70 -4.31
C THR A 153 24.85 -16.16 -2.93
N VAL A 154 26.09 -15.80 -2.59
CA VAL A 154 26.71 -16.12 -1.29
C VAL A 154 26.50 -14.93 -0.34
N PHE A 155 25.58 -15.07 0.62
CA PHE A 155 25.32 -14.05 1.63
C PHE A 155 25.73 -14.50 3.02
N GLY A 156 26.20 -13.56 3.83
CA GLY A 156 26.22 -13.75 5.27
C GLY A 156 24.81 -13.71 5.83
N VAL A 157 24.42 -14.74 6.60
CA VAL A 157 23.15 -14.73 7.33
C VAL A 157 23.25 -13.68 8.45
N SER A 158 22.63 -12.52 8.23
CA SER A 158 22.54 -11.46 9.22
C SER A 158 21.15 -11.46 9.88
N ALA A 159 21.06 -10.88 11.08
CA ALA A 159 19.78 -10.70 11.75
C ALA A 159 18.77 -9.93 10.88
N SER A 160 19.23 -8.90 10.15
CA SER A 160 18.40 -8.10 9.25
C SER A 160 17.81 -8.92 8.10
N LEU A 161 18.60 -9.82 7.50
CA LEU A 161 18.13 -10.71 6.44
C LEU A 161 17.08 -11.71 6.96
N LEU A 162 17.32 -12.30 8.14
CA LEU A 162 16.36 -13.21 8.76
C LEU A 162 15.02 -12.51 9.07
N TRP A 163 15.07 -11.30 9.65
CA TRP A 163 13.88 -10.51 9.93
C TRP A 163 13.11 -10.13 8.66
N ALA A 164 13.82 -9.74 7.59
CA ALA A 164 13.21 -9.40 6.31
C ALA A 164 12.42 -10.58 5.72
N MET A 165 12.96 -11.81 5.81
CA MET A 165 12.31 -13.00 5.27
C MET A 165 11.13 -13.49 6.13
N VAL A 166 11.23 -13.37 7.46
CA VAL A 166 10.20 -13.88 8.40
C VAL A 166 8.99 -12.97 8.49
N LEU A 167 9.19 -11.65 8.68
CA LEU A 167 8.06 -10.71 8.83
C LEU A 167 7.20 -10.66 7.58
N PHE A 168 7.84 -10.81 6.41
CA PHE A 168 7.14 -10.75 5.14
C PHE A 168 6.28 -12.00 4.90
N THR A 169 6.82 -13.19 5.15
CA THR A 169 6.09 -14.45 4.93
C THR A 169 4.92 -14.64 5.88
N LEU A 170 5.06 -14.22 7.14
CA LEU A 170 3.97 -14.33 8.12
C LEU A 170 2.90 -13.26 7.94
N GLY A 171 3.28 -12.03 7.60
CA GLY A 171 2.34 -10.92 7.41
C GLY A 171 1.45 -11.09 6.18
N ASP A 172 1.98 -11.63 5.07
CA ASP A 172 1.20 -11.85 3.85
C ASP A 172 0.15 -12.95 4.01
N ILE A 173 0.49 -14.06 4.68
CA ILE A 173 -0.41 -15.20 4.82
C ILE A 173 -1.63 -14.83 5.67
N THR A 174 -1.45 -14.02 6.72
CA THR A 174 -2.55 -13.61 7.59
C THR A 174 -3.44 -12.55 6.96
N GLY A 175 -2.93 -11.75 6.02
CA GLY A 175 -3.74 -10.74 5.30
C GLY A 175 -4.68 -11.33 4.23
N VAL A 176 -4.42 -12.56 3.78
CA VAL A 176 -5.24 -13.25 2.75
C VAL A 176 -6.41 -14.04 3.35
N VAL A 177 -6.31 -14.46 4.62
CA VAL A 177 -7.33 -15.29 5.31
C VAL A 177 -8.39 -14.42 5.97
#